data_AF-A0ABD7AJ66-F1
#
_entry.id   AF-A0ABD7AJ66-F1
#
_cell.length_a   1.000
_cell.length_b   1.000
_cell.length_c   1.000
_cell.angle_alpha   90.00
_cell.angle_beta   90.00
_cell.angle_gamma   90.00
#
_symmetry.space_group_name_H-M   'P 1'
#
loop_
_entity.id
_entity.type
_entity.pdbx_description
1 polymer ?
#
loop_
_entity_poly.entity_id
_entity_poly.type
_entity_poly.pdbx_seq_one_letter_code
_entity_poly.pdbx_strand_id
1 'polypeptide(L)'
;MYDDYDQREANIASFLSNKIKRCIKCGRELDYKEKFYYTDRICNPCRGLQPFDSDDVPGVESEGKSPFPIINLDLSKYEDKGQQNRSDFEKQVFSRYPEWQLLREKAEKDWDAAHPRPEGINFVPEIPSYNLIITDERIVELINQYDVDGTVSIRVEELMSLLWEIREKRGF
;
A
#
# COMPACT_ATOMS: atom_id res chain seq x y z
N MET A 1 -1.55 31.09 28.33
CA MET A 1 -0.73 30.42 27.31
C MET A 1 -1.71 29.66 26.43
N TYR A 2 -2.32 30.37 25.47
CA TYR A 2 -3.46 29.92 24.65
C TYR A 2 -3.03 29.65 23.19
N ASP A 3 -1.72 29.71 22.91
CA ASP A 3 -1.17 29.73 21.55
C ASP A 3 -1.10 28.33 20.89
N ASP A 4 -1.07 27.26 21.67
CA ASP A 4 -0.86 25.89 21.17
C ASP A 4 -2.10 25.31 20.45
N TYR A 5 -3.30 25.69 20.89
CA TYR A 5 -4.56 25.25 20.27
C TYR A 5 -4.82 25.96 18.94
N ASP A 6 -4.69 27.28 18.90
CA ASP A 6 -4.90 28.08 17.70
C ASP A 6 -3.88 27.72 16.61
N GLN A 7 -2.64 27.45 17.01
CA GLN A 7 -1.59 27.01 16.10
C GLN A 7 -1.85 25.59 15.56
N ARG A 8 -2.40 24.69 16.39
CA ARG A 8 -2.83 23.36 15.95
C ARG A 8 -4.02 23.43 15.00
N GLU A 9 -5.02 24.27 15.26
CA GLU A 9 -6.15 24.49 14.36
C GLU A 9 -5.71 25.08 13.03
N ALA A 10 -4.80 26.07 13.04
CA ALA A 10 -4.22 26.64 11.83
C ALA A 10 -3.43 25.59 11.01
N ASN A 11 -2.68 24.71 11.68
CA ASN A 11 -1.96 23.61 11.04
C ASN A 11 -2.90 22.58 10.43
N ILE A 12 -3.99 22.23 11.12
CA ILE A 12 -5.03 21.32 10.60
C ILE A 12 -5.75 21.96 9.41
N ALA A 13 -6.12 23.24 9.49
CA ALA A 13 -6.74 23.98 8.41
C ALA A 13 -5.81 24.11 7.19
N SER A 14 -4.52 24.33 7.41
CA SER A 14 -3.48 24.32 6.37
C SER A 14 -3.33 22.94 5.73
N PHE A 15 -3.34 21.87 6.52
CA PHE A 15 -3.25 20.50 6.03
C PHE A 15 -4.49 20.11 5.19
N LEU A 16 -5.68 20.46 5.66
CA LEU A 16 -6.94 20.24 4.96
C LEU A 16 -7.01 21.05 3.66
N SER A 17 -6.69 22.35 3.71
CA SER A 17 -6.68 23.19 2.51
C SER A 17 -5.62 22.75 1.49
N ASN A 18 -4.46 22.25 1.92
CA ASN A 18 -3.45 21.66 1.03
C ASN A 18 -3.91 20.36 0.37
N LYS A 19 -4.80 19.58 1.00
CA LYS A 19 -5.41 18.38 0.39
C LYS A 19 -6.61 18.71 -0.52
N ILE A 20 -7.26 19.85 -0.31
CA ILE A 20 -8.43 20.29 -1.08
C ILE A 20 -7.96 21.08 -2.31
N LYS A 21 -7.69 20.38 -3.42
CA LYS A 21 -7.50 21.03 -4.72
C LYS A 21 -8.86 21.40 -5.31
N ARG A 22 -9.04 22.66 -5.71
CA ARG A 22 -10.26 23.17 -6.33
C ARG A 22 -10.06 23.44 -7.82
N CYS A 23 -11.15 23.31 -8.58
CA CYS A 23 -11.21 23.66 -9.98
C CYS A 23 -10.98 25.16 -10.18
N ILE A 24 -10.06 25.54 -11.07
CA ILE A 24 -9.76 26.95 -11.34
C ILE A 24 -10.94 27.69 -11.98
N LYS A 25 -11.78 26.99 -12.75
CA LYS A 25 -12.91 27.61 -13.47
C LYS A 25 -14.16 27.81 -12.61
N CYS A 26 -14.48 26.86 -11.75
CA CYS A 26 -15.75 26.87 -11.00
C CYS A 26 -15.60 26.80 -9.48
N GLY A 27 -14.38 26.69 -8.94
CA GLY A 27 -14.12 26.64 -7.50
C GLY A 27 -14.60 25.35 -6.80
N ARG A 28 -15.22 24.41 -7.52
CA ARG A 28 -15.61 23.08 -7.00
C ARG A 28 -14.38 22.33 -6.53
N GLU A 29 -14.47 21.61 -5.42
CA GLU A 29 -13.42 20.65 -5.06
C GLU A 29 -13.29 19.59 -6.15
N LEU A 30 -12.05 19.30 -6.54
CA LEU A 30 -11.74 18.25 -7.50
C LEU A 30 -11.91 16.89 -6.82
N ASP A 31 -12.48 15.93 -7.54
CA ASP A 31 -12.50 14.54 -7.07
C ASP A 31 -11.07 13.97 -7.01
N TYR A 32 -10.84 12.92 -6.21
CA TYR A 32 -9.53 12.26 -6.14
C TYR A 32 -9.03 11.83 -7.52
N LYS A 33 -9.91 11.28 -8.37
CA LYS A 33 -9.54 10.90 -9.74
C LYS A 33 -9.18 12.12 -10.57
N GLU A 34 -9.92 13.22 -10.45
CA GLU A 34 -9.59 14.48 -11.14
C GLU A 34 -8.25 15.06 -10.67
N LYS A 35 -7.93 14.97 -9.37
CA LYS A 35 -6.63 15.38 -8.79
C LYS A 35 -5.46 14.55 -9.33
N PHE A 36 -5.72 13.30 -9.70
CA PHE A 36 -4.73 12.35 -10.20
C PHE A 36 -4.52 12.46 -11.72
N TYR A 37 -5.61 12.53 -12.50
CA TYR A 37 -5.55 12.50 -13.95
C TYR A 37 -5.32 13.87 -14.60
N TYR A 38 -5.62 14.98 -13.90
CA TYR A 38 -5.51 16.31 -14.49
C TYR A 38 -4.50 17.20 -13.75
N THR A 39 -3.53 17.69 -14.50
CA THR A 39 -2.50 18.63 -14.01
C THR A 39 -3.00 20.07 -13.96
N ASP A 40 -3.94 20.45 -14.82
CA ASP A 40 -4.45 21.81 -14.98
C ASP A 40 -5.51 22.21 -13.94
N ARG A 41 -5.84 21.33 -12.98
CA ARG A 41 -6.85 21.57 -11.94
C ARG A 41 -8.18 22.08 -12.51
N ILE A 42 -8.66 21.47 -13.59
CA ILE A 42 -10.00 21.71 -14.14
C ILE A 42 -10.86 20.45 -13.96
N CYS A 43 -12.02 20.58 -13.33
CA CYS A 43 -12.96 19.47 -13.13
C CYS A 43 -13.61 19.01 -14.44
N ASN A 44 -14.11 17.77 -14.45
CA ASN A 44 -14.81 17.15 -15.58
C ASN A 44 -15.98 18.00 -16.10
N PRO A 45 -16.89 18.54 -15.26
CA PRO A 45 -17.94 19.42 -15.74
C PRO A 45 -17.42 20.62 -16.53
N CYS A 46 -16.32 21.24 -16.09
CA CYS A 46 -15.70 22.38 -16.78
C CYS A 46 -14.91 21.97 -18.04
N ARG A 47 -14.65 20.68 -18.22
CA ARG A 47 -14.11 20.07 -19.45
C ARG A 47 -15.22 19.57 -20.38
N GLY A 48 -16.49 19.61 -19.96
CA GLY A 48 -17.61 19.00 -20.69
C GLY A 48 -17.65 17.47 -20.60
N LEU A 49 -16.94 16.88 -19.64
CA LEU A 49 -16.95 15.45 -19.35
C LEU A 49 -17.95 15.14 -18.23
N GLN A 50 -18.48 13.92 -18.23
CA GLN A 50 -19.27 13.43 -17.11
C GLN A 50 -18.41 13.41 -15.84
N PRO A 51 -18.94 13.80 -14.67
CA PRO A 51 -18.28 13.58 -13.39
C PRO A 51 -17.88 12.11 -13.28
N PHE A 52 -16.74 11.83 -12.63
CA PHE A 52 -16.52 10.47 -12.14
C PHE A 52 -17.67 10.13 -11.20
N ASP A 53 -18.18 8.89 -11.27
CA ASP A 53 -19.20 8.42 -10.34
C ASP A 53 -18.74 8.75 -8.93
N SER A 54 -19.46 9.66 -8.29
CA SER A 54 -19.29 9.90 -6.87
C SER A 54 -19.73 8.62 -6.20
N ASP A 55 -18.79 7.91 -5.60
CA ASP A 55 -19.10 7.14 -4.40
C ASP A 55 -19.49 8.19 -3.34
N ASP A 56 -20.68 8.77 -3.50
CA ASP A 56 -21.36 9.44 -2.41
C ASP A 56 -21.37 8.39 -1.30
N VAL A 57 -20.76 8.74 -0.18
CA VAL A 57 -20.89 7.98 1.05
C VAL A 57 -22.17 8.48 1.71
N PRO A 58 -23.29 7.75 1.61
CA PRO A 58 -24.28 7.77 2.66
C PRO A 58 -24.33 6.38 3.31
N GLY A 59 -24.09 6.37 4.62
CA GLY A 59 -24.65 5.35 5.51
C GLY A 59 -24.06 3.96 5.37
N VAL A 60 -23.49 3.48 6.47
CA VAL A 60 -23.43 2.05 6.77
C VAL A 60 -24.84 1.48 6.65
N GLU A 61 -25.20 0.86 5.53
CA GLU A 61 -26.14 -0.27 5.43
C GLU A 61 -25.74 -1.15 4.23
N SER A 62 -25.21 -2.33 4.58
CA SER A 62 -25.34 -3.61 3.87
C SER A 62 -25.83 -3.59 2.40
N GLU A 63 -24.93 -3.93 1.48
CA GLU A 63 -24.94 -5.21 0.77
C GLU A 63 -23.69 -5.28 -0.13
N GLY A 64 -22.90 -6.33 0.04
CA GLY A 64 -21.68 -6.53 -0.72
C GLY A 64 -21.96 -6.64 -2.21
N LYS A 65 -21.60 -5.59 -2.97
CA LYS A 65 -21.36 -5.72 -4.40
C LYS A 65 -19.97 -5.21 -4.70
N SER A 66 -19.06 -6.17 -4.80
CA SER A 66 -17.71 -5.96 -5.31
C SER A 66 -17.76 -5.19 -6.64
N PRO A 67 -16.91 -4.16 -6.87
CA PRO A 67 -16.81 -3.45 -8.14
C PRO A 67 -16.32 -4.33 -9.29
N PHE A 68 -15.84 -5.53 -8.98
CA PHE A 68 -15.51 -6.53 -9.98
C PHE A 68 -16.78 -7.30 -10.32
N PRO A 69 -17.20 -7.36 -11.59
CA PRO A 69 -18.15 -8.37 -12.00
C PRO A 69 -17.47 -9.71 -11.69
N ILE A 70 -17.90 -10.39 -10.63
CA ILE A 70 -17.65 -11.82 -10.46
C ILE A 70 -18.44 -12.45 -11.61
N ILE A 71 -17.82 -12.50 -12.79
CA ILE A 71 -18.36 -13.14 -13.97
C ILE A 71 -18.51 -14.61 -13.59
N ASN A 72 -19.70 -14.99 -13.15
CA ASN A 72 -20.18 -16.36 -12.98
C ASN A 72 -19.13 -17.34 -12.46
N LEU A 73 -18.43 -17.00 -11.37
CA LEU A 73 -17.59 -17.99 -10.69
C LEU A 73 -18.51 -18.77 -9.74
N ASP A 74 -18.88 -19.96 -10.19
CA ASP A 74 -19.70 -20.90 -9.42
C ASP A 74 -18.92 -21.40 -8.20
N LEU A 75 -19.02 -20.64 -7.10
CA LEU A 75 -18.38 -20.90 -5.81
C LEU A 75 -18.83 -22.24 -5.18
N SER A 76 -19.95 -22.83 -5.64
CA SER A 76 -20.46 -24.12 -5.14
C SER A 76 -19.58 -25.32 -5.53
N LYS A 77 -18.69 -25.15 -6.52
CA LYS A 77 -17.76 -26.20 -6.97
C LYS A 77 -16.47 -26.28 -6.17
N TYR A 78 -16.25 -25.35 -5.24
CA TYR A 78 -15.00 -25.24 -4.52
C TYR A 78 -15.19 -25.75 -3.10
N GLU A 79 -14.63 -26.92 -2.84
CA GLU A 79 -14.53 -27.47 -1.49
C GLU A 79 -13.40 -26.76 -0.75
N ASP A 80 -13.70 -26.23 0.43
CA ASP A 80 -12.71 -25.69 1.37
C ASP A 80 -11.87 -26.83 1.95
N LYS A 81 -10.85 -27.26 1.21
CA LYS A 81 -9.96 -28.37 1.60
C LYS A 81 -8.93 -27.96 2.67
N GLY A 82 -8.83 -26.67 3.00
CA GLY A 82 -7.83 -26.12 3.93
C GLY A 82 -8.33 -25.91 5.37
N GLN A 83 -9.63 -26.13 5.62
CA GLN A 83 -10.33 -25.74 6.84
C GLN A 83 -9.70 -26.25 8.15
N GLN A 84 -9.09 -27.44 8.13
CA GLN A 84 -8.52 -28.08 9.33
C GLN A 84 -7.13 -27.57 9.71
N ASN A 85 -6.38 -27.00 8.76
CA ASN A 85 -4.98 -26.58 8.98
C ASN A 85 -4.81 -25.05 9.10
N ARG A 86 -5.90 -24.28 9.06
CA ARG A 86 -5.85 -22.81 9.20
C ARG A 86 -5.57 -22.41 10.65
N SER A 87 -4.70 -21.41 10.82
CA SER A 87 -4.52 -20.70 12.09
C SER A 87 -5.83 -19.99 12.51
N ASP A 88 -5.96 -19.68 13.79
CA ASP A 88 -7.19 -19.05 14.31
C ASP A 88 -7.45 -17.67 13.69
N PHE A 89 -6.38 -16.95 13.34
CA PHE A 89 -6.48 -15.70 12.59
C PHE A 89 -7.03 -15.94 11.17
N GLU A 90 -6.52 -16.94 10.46
CA GLU A 90 -6.98 -17.27 9.11
C GLU A 90 -8.44 -17.72 9.11
N LYS A 91 -8.89 -18.43 10.14
CA LYS A 91 -10.32 -18.77 10.31
C LYS A 91 -11.19 -17.52 10.45
N GLN A 92 -10.74 -16.54 11.24
CA GLN A 92 -11.46 -15.28 11.44
C GLN A 92 -11.54 -14.47 10.13
N VAL A 93 -10.43 -14.39 9.39
CA VAL A 93 -10.37 -13.68 8.10
C VAL A 93 -11.21 -14.40 7.05
N PHE A 94 -11.14 -15.74 6.99
CA PHE A 94 -11.93 -16.54 6.06
C PHE A 94 -13.44 -16.38 6.30
N SER A 95 -13.86 -16.41 7.56
CA SER A 95 -15.27 -16.18 7.93
C SER A 95 -15.79 -14.82 7.45
N ARG A 96 -14.91 -13.81 7.39
CA ARG A 96 -15.27 -12.46 6.96
C ARG A 96 -15.22 -12.28 5.44
N TYR A 97 -14.34 -13.01 4.75
CA TYR A 97 -14.12 -12.87 3.31
C TYR A 97 -13.85 -14.22 2.61
N PRO A 98 -14.84 -15.12 2.55
CA PRO A 98 -14.63 -16.49 2.05
C PRO A 98 -14.28 -16.52 0.56
N GLU A 99 -14.96 -15.71 -0.26
CA GLU A 99 -14.73 -15.67 -1.71
C GLU A 99 -13.33 -15.19 -2.08
N TRP A 100 -12.83 -14.18 -1.37
CA TRP A 100 -11.49 -13.63 -1.58
C TRP A 100 -10.38 -14.61 -1.24
N GLN A 101 -10.59 -15.42 -0.20
CA GLN A 101 -9.63 -16.46 0.18
C GLN A 101 -9.60 -17.58 -0.86
N LEU A 102 -10.76 -18.03 -1.35
CA LEU A 102 -10.83 -19.01 -2.43
C LEU A 102 -10.19 -18.49 -3.73
N LEU A 103 -10.41 -17.22 -4.07
CA LEU A 103 -9.77 -16.58 -5.23
C LEU A 103 -8.25 -16.48 -5.06
N ARG A 104 -7.77 -16.17 -3.85
CA ARG A 104 -6.34 -16.15 -3.53
C ARG A 104 -5.72 -17.53 -3.69
N GLU A 105 -6.31 -18.57 -3.08
CA GLU A 105 -5.84 -19.95 -3.19
C GLU A 105 -5.77 -20.41 -4.66
N LYS A 106 -6.77 -20.03 -5.48
CA LYS A 106 -6.73 -20.28 -6.93
C LYS A 106 -5.59 -19.54 -7.61
N ALA A 107 -5.44 -18.25 -7.35
CA ALA A 107 -4.40 -17.44 -7.98
C ALA A 107 -2.99 -17.96 -7.62
N GLU A 108 -2.78 -18.39 -6.38
CA GLU A 108 -1.53 -19.02 -5.94
C GLU A 108 -1.27 -20.33 -6.66
N LYS A 109 -2.29 -21.19 -6.80
CA LYS A 109 -2.17 -22.44 -7.54
C LYS A 109 -1.91 -22.23 -9.04
N ASP A 110 -2.62 -21.28 -9.66
CA ASP A 110 -2.43 -20.91 -11.07
C ASP A 110 -1.02 -20.32 -11.27
N TRP A 111 -0.54 -19.55 -10.30
CA TRP A 111 0.82 -19.01 -10.30
C TRP A 111 1.88 -20.11 -10.19
N ASP A 112 1.74 -21.03 -9.23
CA ASP A 112 2.67 -22.15 -9.03
C ASP A 112 2.69 -23.11 -10.24
N ALA A 113 1.54 -23.31 -10.88
CA ALA A 113 1.45 -24.11 -12.11
C ALA A 113 2.17 -23.42 -13.29
N ALA A 114 2.06 -22.09 -13.40
CA ALA A 114 2.74 -21.32 -14.43
C ALA A 114 4.24 -21.12 -14.15
N HIS A 115 4.64 -21.19 -12.87
CA HIS A 115 6.01 -20.95 -12.40
C HIS A 115 6.49 -22.15 -11.57
N PRO A 116 6.71 -23.32 -12.20
CA PRO A 116 7.24 -24.48 -11.49
C PRO A 116 8.57 -24.08 -10.83
N ARG A 117 8.63 -24.22 -9.50
CA ARG A 117 9.85 -23.89 -8.76
C ARG A 117 10.97 -24.80 -9.27
N PRO A 118 12.14 -24.25 -9.61
CA PRO A 118 13.26 -25.08 -10.02
C PRO A 118 13.61 -26.04 -8.87
N GLU A 119 13.64 -27.33 -9.18
CA GLU A 119 14.05 -28.36 -8.24
C GLU A 119 15.49 -28.06 -7.78
N GLY A 120 15.68 -27.83 -6.48
CA GLY A 120 17.01 -27.61 -5.91
C GLY A 120 17.26 -26.23 -5.28
N ILE A 121 16.28 -25.32 -5.21
CA ILE A 121 16.41 -24.18 -4.29
C ILE A 121 16.19 -24.69 -2.87
N ASN A 122 17.28 -25.07 -2.21
CA ASN A 122 17.32 -25.07 -0.75
C ASN A 122 16.99 -23.65 -0.31
N PHE A 123 15.77 -23.42 0.18
CA PHE A 123 15.49 -22.25 0.98
C PHE A 123 16.45 -22.33 2.17
N VAL A 124 17.49 -21.50 2.17
CA VAL A 124 18.29 -21.26 3.36
C VAL A 124 17.31 -20.68 4.38
N PRO A 125 16.93 -21.41 5.45
CA PRO A 125 15.93 -20.93 6.41
C PRO A 125 16.50 -19.83 7.31
N GLU A 126 17.80 -19.61 7.21
CA GLU A 126 18.54 -18.67 8.03
C GLU A 126 18.76 -17.41 7.20
N ILE A 127 17.99 -16.37 7.51
CA ILE A 127 18.48 -15.01 7.30
C ILE A 127 19.82 -14.98 8.04
N PRO A 128 20.96 -14.79 7.37
CA PRO A 128 22.22 -14.65 8.07
C PRO A 128 22.02 -13.53 9.07
N SER A 129 22.30 -13.77 10.35
CA SER A 129 22.48 -12.68 11.30
C SER A 129 23.62 -11.83 10.77
N TYR A 130 23.29 -10.80 9.98
CA TYR A 130 24.26 -9.83 9.52
C TYR A 130 24.55 -8.93 10.72
N ASN A 131 25.46 -9.38 11.57
CA ASN A 131 26.21 -8.46 12.43
C ASN A 131 27.27 -7.74 11.57
N LEU A 132 26.82 -7.12 10.47
CA LEU A 132 27.67 -6.28 9.64
C LEU A 132 27.64 -4.90 10.29
N ILE A 133 28.62 -4.68 11.17
CA ILE A 133 28.88 -3.37 11.77
C ILE A 133 29.41 -2.48 10.64
N ILE A 134 28.57 -1.60 10.15
CA ILE A 134 28.98 -0.59 9.17
C ILE A 134 29.80 0.44 9.92
N THR A 135 31.00 0.73 9.44
CA THR A 135 31.87 1.71 10.09
C THR A 135 31.42 3.13 9.74
N ASP A 136 31.70 4.09 10.62
CA ASP A 136 31.34 5.50 10.42
C ASP A 136 31.96 6.06 9.14
N GLU A 137 33.16 5.62 8.75
CA GLU A 137 33.82 6.05 7.51
C GLU A 137 33.03 5.62 6.28
N ARG A 138 32.42 4.44 6.31
CA ARG A 138 31.61 3.91 5.21
C ARG A 138 30.29 4.67 5.09
N ILE A 139 29.69 5.08 6.20
CA ILE A 139 28.48 5.91 6.20
C ILE A 139 28.80 7.29 5.60
N VAL A 140 29.92 7.89 5.99
CA VAL A 140 30.38 9.19 5.44
C VAL A 140 30.63 9.08 3.93
N GLU A 141 31.21 7.98 3.46
CA GLU A 141 31.40 7.74 2.02
C GLU A 141 30.06 7.68 1.27
N LEU A 142 29.07 6.96 1.81
CA LEU A 142 27.73 6.85 1.21
C LEU A 142 27.00 8.20 1.18
N ILE A 143 27.14 9.01 2.24
CA ILE A 143 26.58 10.37 2.30
C ILE A 143 27.26 11.27 1.25
N ASN A 144 28.59 11.23 1.15
CA ASN A 144 29.32 12.01 0.15
C ASN A 144 28.93 11.61 -1.28
N GLN A 145 28.67 10.33 -1.54
CA GLN A 145 28.18 9.88 -2.85
C GLN A 145 26.78 10.42 -3.14
N TYR A 146 25.91 10.47 -2.13
CA TYR A 146 24.56 11.04 -2.24
C TYR A 146 24.58 12.56 -2.45
N ASP A 147 25.40 13.29 -1.69
CA ASP A 147 25.49 14.76 -1.73
C ASP A 147 26.04 15.30 -3.06
N VAL A 148 26.78 14.48 -3.80
CA VAL A 148 27.33 14.81 -5.13
C VAL A 148 26.36 14.41 -6.26
N ASP A 149 25.09 14.09 -5.93
CA ASP A 149 24.08 13.54 -6.85
C ASP A 149 24.57 12.28 -7.60
N GLY A 150 25.51 11.54 -6.98
CA GLY A 150 26.12 10.35 -7.53
C GLY A 150 25.25 9.10 -7.32
N THR A 151 25.54 8.05 -8.09
CA THR A 151 24.95 6.73 -7.83
C THR A 151 25.56 6.16 -6.55
N VAL A 152 24.74 5.97 -5.52
CA VAL A 152 25.18 5.40 -4.23
C VAL A 152 25.44 3.89 -4.40
N SER A 153 26.69 3.49 -4.26
CA SER A 153 27.10 2.08 -4.36
C SER A 153 27.03 1.40 -2.99
N ILE A 154 25.83 0.93 -2.63
CA ILE A 154 25.56 0.21 -1.37
C ILE A 154 25.24 -1.27 -1.63
N ARG A 155 25.78 -2.16 -0.80
CA ARG A 155 25.44 -3.59 -0.86
C ARG A 155 24.12 -3.88 -0.16
N VAL A 156 23.44 -4.96 -0.55
CA VAL A 156 22.14 -5.32 0.02
C VAL A 156 22.25 -5.59 1.52
N GLU A 157 23.35 -6.23 1.96
CA GLU A 157 23.61 -6.52 3.36
C GLU A 157 23.85 -5.23 4.17
N GLU A 158 24.55 -4.26 3.59
CA GLU A 158 24.79 -2.93 4.22
C GLU A 158 23.46 -2.17 4.36
N LEU A 159 22.61 -2.18 3.34
CA LEU A 159 21.30 -1.55 3.40
C LEU A 159 20.40 -2.20 4.47
N MET A 160 20.40 -3.54 4.54
CA MET A 160 19.62 -4.29 5.52
C MET A 160 20.11 -4.03 6.96
N SER A 161 21.43 -3.97 7.19
CA SER A 161 22.00 -3.55 8.48
C SER A 161 21.52 -2.16 8.91
N LEU A 162 21.62 -1.15 8.02
CA LEU A 162 21.17 0.21 8.33
C LEU A 162 19.68 0.28 8.67
N LEU A 163 18.85 -0.42 7.89
CA LEU A 163 17.40 -0.44 8.13
C LEU A 163 17.04 -1.07 9.48
N TRP A 164 17.76 -2.12 9.88
CA TRP A 164 17.57 -2.76 11.18
C TRP A 164 18.03 -1.88 12.34
N GLU A 165 19.18 -1.24 12.23
CA GLU A 165 19.67 -0.32 13.24
C GLU A 165 18.71 0.87 13.42
N ILE A 166 18.21 1.44 12.32
CA ILE A 166 17.20 2.52 12.36
C ILE A 166 15.92 2.05 13.03
N ARG A 167 15.45 0.84 12.72
CA ARG A 167 14.25 0.26 13.33
C ARG A 167 14.42 0.10 14.85
N GLU A 168 15.54 -0.45 15.28
CA GLU A 168 15.84 -0.69 16.70
C GLU A 168 15.98 0.63 17.47
N LYS A 169 16.68 1.62 16.91
CA LYS A 169 16.85 2.95 17.53
C LYS A 169 15.57 3.77 17.59
N ARG A 170 14.62 3.56 16.65
CA ARG A 170 13.34 4.29 16.61
C ARG A 170 12.24 3.67 17.46
N GLY A 171 12.46 2.49 18.06
CA GLY A 171 11.55 1.90 19.04
C GLY A 171 10.13 1.65 18.53
N PHE A 172 10.00 1.05 17.34
CA PHE A 172 8.71 0.55 16.82
C PHE A 172 8.47 -0.92 17.19
#